data_AF-A0A8S4RB73-F1
#
_entry.id   AF-A0A8S4RB73-F1
#
_cell.length_a   1.000
_cell.length_b   1.000
_cell.length_c   1.000
_cell.angle_alpha   90.00
_cell.angle_beta   90.00
_cell.angle_gamma   90.00
#
_symmetry.space_group_name_H-M   'P 1'
#
loop_
_entity.id
_entity.type
_entity.pdbx_description
1 polymer ?
#
loop_
_entity_poly.entity_id
_entity_poly.type
_entity_poly.pdbx_seq_one_letter_code
_entity_poly.pdbx_strand_id
1 'polypeptide(L)'
;MTPKKKPMKKSQLKAELTKELNFVKNLFTMFSLPIQKKGEDNQMDIEITNKTKQDGEKELPKRARSIIELEEKLEKMKSQNNFNLKTKLAKKSLTSKLNKKIKKRERVKLNKHKVQATIESSEDKEIKVKPAVNTAKPIFNNEGKLVFSKFDFAKLGERDRVSKSQKDPKKILDNLKQQEEKLQKLAEVDSEKANELKEKAAWKNILQKAEGEKVKDDPTLLKKSIKKMEHKKKVSQKKWEGRIQNVQKQKEDRQNKRRENISKKKKEKKAKVVKAAVKRGRVVI
;
A
#
# COMPACT_ATOMS: atom_id res chain seq x y z
N MET A 1 75.47 24.59 4.65
CA MET A 1 74.75 25.81 4.21
C MET A 1 73.27 25.49 4.08
N THR A 2 72.42 25.96 4.99
CA THR A 2 70.96 25.75 4.92
C THR A 2 70.31 26.90 4.17
N PRO A 3 69.62 26.68 3.03
CA PRO A 3 69.00 27.76 2.28
C PRO A 3 67.79 28.33 3.02
N LYS A 4 67.84 29.63 3.34
CA LYS A 4 66.71 30.40 3.90
C LYS A 4 65.60 30.48 2.85
N LYS A 5 64.43 29.90 3.13
CA LYS A 5 63.24 29.98 2.26
C LYS A 5 62.69 31.41 2.22
N LYS A 6 62.45 31.94 1.01
CA LYS A 6 61.83 33.26 0.80
C LYS A 6 60.35 33.26 1.25
N PRO A 7 59.83 34.38 1.79
CA PRO A 7 58.43 34.46 2.22
C PRO A 7 57.50 34.44 1.00
N MET A 8 56.60 33.45 0.95
CA MET A 8 55.59 33.31 -0.12
C MET A 8 54.53 34.41 -0.01
N LYS A 9 54.10 34.96 -1.16
CA LYS A 9 53.04 35.97 -1.20
C LYS A 9 51.71 35.34 -0.74
N LYS A 10 50.94 36.03 0.11
CA LYS A 10 49.68 35.53 0.68
C LYS A 10 48.67 35.04 -0.37
N SER A 11 48.65 35.66 -1.56
CA SER A 11 47.78 35.24 -2.67
C SER A 11 48.20 33.89 -3.27
N GLN A 12 49.49 33.66 -3.42
CA GLN A 12 50.06 32.40 -3.90
C GLN A 12 49.78 31.27 -2.91
N LEU A 13 49.98 31.54 -1.61
CA LEU A 13 49.65 30.59 -0.54
C LEU A 13 48.16 30.19 -0.58
N LYS A 14 47.25 31.16 -0.76
CA LYS A 14 45.82 30.88 -0.88
C LYS A 14 45.50 30.01 -2.10
N ALA A 15 46.10 30.31 -3.24
CA ALA A 15 45.90 29.55 -4.47
C ALA A 15 46.44 28.12 -4.37
N GLU A 16 47.53 27.92 -3.63
CA GLU A 16 48.11 26.60 -3.37
C GLU A 16 47.24 25.82 -2.38
N LEU A 17 46.77 26.46 -1.31
CA LEU A 17 45.80 25.86 -0.37
C LEU A 17 44.48 25.47 -1.05
N THR A 18 43.98 26.27 -1.99
CA THR A 18 42.74 25.91 -2.69
C THR A 18 42.93 24.75 -3.65
N LYS A 19 44.11 24.63 -4.30
CA LYS A 19 44.49 23.47 -5.11
C LYS A 19 44.56 22.20 -4.27
N GLU A 20 45.27 22.25 -3.15
CA GLU A 20 45.39 21.13 -2.20
C GLU A 20 44.02 20.73 -1.64
N LEU A 21 43.19 21.70 -1.27
CA LEU A 21 41.84 21.45 -0.75
C LEU A 21 40.95 20.79 -1.82
N ASN A 22 41.04 21.23 -3.08
CA ASN A 22 40.32 20.59 -4.18
C ASN A 22 40.83 19.18 -4.48
N PHE A 23 42.15 18.96 -4.41
CA PHE A 23 42.75 17.63 -4.54
C PHE A 23 42.24 16.67 -3.46
N VAL A 24 42.26 17.10 -2.19
CA VAL A 24 41.76 16.33 -1.05
C VAL A 24 40.26 16.06 -1.16
N LYS A 25 39.46 17.04 -1.59
CA LYS A 25 38.02 16.83 -1.88
C LYS A 25 37.81 15.76 -2.93
N ASN A 26 38.62 15.77 -4.00
CA ASN A 26 38.51 14.80 -5.08
C ASN A 26 39.01 13.39 -4.66
N LEU A 27 39.97 13.32 -3.74
CA LEU A 27 40.36 12.07 -3.09
C LEU A 27 39.20 11.49 -2.27
N PHE A 28 38.50 12.32 -1.49
CA PHE A 28 37.35 11.89 -0.69
C PHE A 28 36.08 11.59 -1.48
N THR A 29 35.95 12.06 -2.73
CA THR A 29 34.89 11.59 -3.63
C THR A 29 35.20 10.22 -4.22
N MET A 30 36.49 9.93 -4.47
CA MET A 30 36.95 8.64 -4.99
C MET A 30 37.02 7.55 -3.91
N PHE A 31 37.29 7.93 -2.65
CA PHE A 31 37.31 7.03 -1.50
C PHE A 31 36.11 7.29 -0.58
N SER A 32 35.16 6.36 -0.52
CA SER A 32 34.11 6.35 0.50
C SER A 32 34.72 6.04 1.86
N LEU A 33 34.93 7.07 2.69
CA LEU A 33 35.32 6.84 4.09
C LEU A 33 34.21 6.08 4.83
N PRO A 34 34.53 4.97 5.53
CA PRO A 34 33.56 4.29 6.37
C PRO A 34 33.18 5.21 7.55
N ILE A 35 31.90 5.52 7.66
CA ILE A 35 31.38 6.38 8.72
C ILE A 35 31.24 5.55 10.00
N GLN A 36 32.10 5.79 10.99
CA GLN A 36 31.95 5.22 12.32
C GLN A 36 30.78 5.89 13.04
N LYS A 37 29.66 5.16 13.22
CA LYS A 37 28.62 5.54 14.17
C LYS A 37 28.88 4.84 15.50
N LYS A 38 29.12 5.60 16.56
CA LYS A 38 29.15 5.07 17.93
C LYS A 38 27.71 4.74 18.34
N GLY A 39 27.32 3.48 18.23
CA GLY A 39 26.11 2.93 18.86
C GLY A 39 26.35 2.69 20.35
N GLU A 40 25.30 2.76 21.16
CA GLU A 40 25.38 2.60 22.62
C GLU A 40 25.68 1.17 23.10
N ASP A 41 25.76 0.19 22.20
CA ASP A 41 26.03 -1.19 22.57
C ASP A 41 27.38 -1.65 22.01
N ASN A 42 28.24 -2.11 22.91
CA ASN A 42 29.58 -2.64 22.65
C ASN A 42 29.55 -3.95 21.85
N GLN A 43 29.16 -3.91 20.58
CA GLN A 43 29.34 -5.01 19.64
C GLN A 43 29.81 -4.45 18.30
N MET A 44 31.07 -4.70 17.97
CA MET A 44 31.78 -4.21 16.80
C MET A 44 31.35 -4.95 15.52
N ASP A 45 30.17 -4.65 14.97
CA ASP A 45 29.78 -5.12 13.64
C ASP A 45 29.98 -4.00 12.61
N ILE A 46 30.99 -4.17 11.75
CA ILE A 46 31.40 -3.21 10.71
C ILE A 46 30.58 -3.48 9.44
N GLU A 47 29.51 -2.72 9.20
CA GLU A 47 28.80 -2.75 7.91
C GLU A 47 29.44 -1.75 6.91
N ILE A 48 30.13 -2.28 5.89
CA ILE A 48 30.68 -1.49 4.78
C ILE A 48 29.58 -1.28 3.74
N THR A 49 29.00 -0.07 3.67
CA THR A 49 28.05 0.27 2.60
C THR A 49 28.62 1.31 1.63
N ASN A 50 28.94 0.89 0.40
CA ASN A 50 29.25 1.79 -0.72
C ASN A 50 27.94 2.23 -1.39
N LYS A 51 27.28 3.26 -0.85
CA LYS A 51 26.15 3.93 -1.52
C LYS A 51 26.37 5.43 -1.53
N THR A 52 26.85 5.94 -2.66
CA THR A 52 26.76 7.35 -3.05
C THR A 52 25.29 7.74 -3.11
N LYS A 53 24.79 8.39 -2.06
CA LYS A 53 23.56 9.17 -2.16
C LYS A 53 23.90 10.42 -2.95
N GLN A 54 23.31 10.56 -4.13
CA GLN A 54 23.21 11.85 -4.80
C GLN A 54 22.28 12.72 -3.96
N ASP A 55 22.85 13.40 -2.96
CA ASP A 55 22.18 14.48 -2.24
C ASP A 55 22.25 15.72 -3.13
N GLY A 56 21.34 15.81 -4.11
CA GLY A 56 20.92 17.10 -4.60
C GLY A 56 20.20 17.79 -3.45
N GLU A 57 20.81 18.82 -2.86
CA GLU A 57 20.18 19.69 -1.87
C GLU A 57 18.84 20.20 -2.40
N LYS A 58 17.76 19.52 -2.03
CA LYS A 58 16.45 20.15 -2.01
C LYS A 58 16.47 21.07 -0.81
N GLU A 59 16.85 22.33 -1.03
CA GLU A 59 16.65 23.39 -0.04
C GLU A 59 15.20 23.32 0.46
N LEU A 60 15.03 22.94 1.72
CA LEU A 60 13.74 23.02 2.39
C LEU A 60 13.35 24.51 2.44
N PRO A 61 12.07 24.86 2.22
CA PRO A 61 11.67 26.26 2.14
C PRO A 61 11.96 26.97 3.46
N LYS A 62 12.84 27.99 3.41
CA LYS A 62 13.18 28.84 4.56
C LYS A 62 11.89 29.51 5.08
N ARG A 63 11.73 29.53 6.41
CA ARG A 63 10.62 30.19 7.10
C ARG A 63 10.72 31.71 6.92
N ALA A 64 9.60 32.39 6.67
CA ALA A 64 9.56 33.84 6.53
C ALA A 64 10.10 34.51 7.80
N ARG A 65 10.92 35.55 7.64
CA ARG A 65 11.61 36.23 8.75
C ARG A 65 10.84 37.46 9.24
N SER A 66 10.02 38.08 8.38
CA SER A 66 9.17 39.23 8.70
C SER A 66 7.70 38.99 8.36
N ILE A 67 6.80 39.82 8.91
CA ILE A 67 5.35 39.75 8.66
C ILE A 67 5.04 40.09 7.21
N ILE A 68 5.75 41.07 6.65
CA ILE A 68 5.62 41.52 5.25
C ILE A 68 6.01 40.38 4.29
N GLU A 69 7.13 39.69 4.55
CA GLU A 69 7.53 38.51 3.76
C GLU A 69 6.50 37.37 3.84
N LEU A 70 5.81 37.23 4.97
CA LEU A 70 4.79 36.21 5.15
C LEU A 70 3.53 36.55 4.35
N GLU A 71 3.13 37.82 4.35
CA GLU A 71 1.97 38.34 3.61
C GLU A 71 2.18 38.21 2.09
N GLU A 72 3.33 38.68 1.57
CA GLU A 72 3.68 38.52 0.15
C GLU A 72 3.73 37.05 -0.27
N LYS A 73 4.22 36.17 0.61
CA LYS A 73 4.27 34.72 0.33
C LYS A 73 2.88 34.11 0.32
N LEU A 74 1.97 34.56 1.20
CA LEU A 74 0.56 34.15 1.19
C LEU A 74 -0.17 34.65 -0.04
N GLU A 75 0.06 35.88 -0.48
CA GLU A 75 -0.52 36.41 -1.72
C GLU A 75 -0.02 35.65 -2.95
N LYS A 76 1.28 35.32 -3.03
CA LYS A 76 1.83 34.44 -4.08
C LYS A 76 1.23 33.03 -4.04
N MET A 77 0.93 32.49 -2.85
CA MET A 77 0.26 31.19 -2.73
C MET A 77 -1.23 31.26 -3.13
N LYS A 78 -1.91 32.39 -2.85
CA LYS A 78 -3.31 32.62 -3.23
C LYS A 78 -3.46 32.86 -4.73
N SER A 79 -2.53 33.59 -5.36
CA SER A 79 -2.54 33.84 -6.81
C SER A 79 -2.18 32.59 -7.62
N GLN A 80 -1.37 31.68 -7.05
CA GLN A 80 -1.18 30.34 -7.58
C GLN A 80 -2.46 29.50 -7.36
N ASN A 81 -3.41 29.61 -8.31
CA ASN A 81 -4.73 28.97 -8.32
C ASN A 81 -4.72 27.42 -8.42
N ASN A 82 -3.64 26.76 -7.98
CA ASN A 82 -3.36 25.33 -8.08
C ASN A 82 -3.29 24.61 -6.73
N PHE A 83 -3.57 25.28 -5.61
CA PHE A 83 -3.46 24.70 -4.26
C PHE A 83 -4.76 24.14 -3.69
N ASN A 84 -5.77 23.85 -4.52
CA ASN A 84 -6.96 23.15 -4.04
C ASN A 84 -6.75 21.62 -4.13
N LEU A 85 -6.99 20.90 -3.04
CA LEU A 85 -6.96 19.43 -3.00
C LEU A 85 -7.83 18.83 -4.12
N LYS A 86 -8.97 19.47 -4.43
CA LYS A 86 -9.90 19.07 -5.50
C LYS A 86 -9.26 19.13 -6.89
N THR A 87 -8.47 20.16 -7.19
CA THR A 87 -7.79 20.30 -8.49
C THR A 87 -6.61 19.31 -8.60
N LYS A 88 -5.89 19.06 -7.51
CA LYS A 88 -4.81 18.06 -7.45
C LYS A 88 -5.33 16.62 -7.63
N LEU A 89 -6.49 16.30 -7.05
CA LEU A 89 -7.17 15.02 -7.24
C LEU A 89 -7.76 14.90 -8.66
N ALA A 90 -8.33 15.98 -9.20
CA ALA A 90 -8.82 16.00 -10.58
C ALA A 90 -7.69 15.73 -11.58
N LYS A 91 -6.54 16.41 -11.46
CA LYS A 91 -5.35 16.17 -12.32
C LYS A 91 -4.83 14.74 -12.21
N LYS A 92 -4.72 14.17 -11.00
CA LYS A 92 -4.33 12.76 -10.78
C LYS A 92 -5.34 11.76 -11.39
N SER A 93 -6.63 12.07 -11.31
CA SER A 93 -7.68 11.22 -11.91
C SER A 93 -7.66 11.29 -13.44
N LEU A 94 -7.40 12.48 -14.01
CA LEU A 94 -7.37 12.71 -15.44
C LEU A 94 -6.15 12.04 -16.07
N THR A 95 -4.96 12.18 -15.46
CA THR A 95 -3.73 11.52 -15.92
C THR A 95 -3.82 10.00 -15.81
N SER A 96 -4.41 9.46 -14.74
CA SER A 96 -4.69 8.03 -14.61
C SER A 96 -5.67 7.52 -15.68
N LYS A 97 -6.74 8.27 -15.97
CA LYS A 97 -7.69 7.95 -17.05
C LYS A 97 -7.04 8.03 -18.43
N LEU A 98 -6.17 9.02 -18.68
CA LEU A 98 -5.44 9.18 -19.94
C LEU A 98 -4.46 8.02 -20.16
N ASN A 99 -3.67 7.67 -19.15
CA ASN A 99 -2.75 6.52 -19.20
C ASN A 99 -3.51 5.19 -19.35
N LYS A 100 -4.69 5.05 -18.75
CA LYS A 100 -5.56 3.88 -18.94
C LYS A 100 -6.15 3.83 -20.35
N LYS A 101 -6.52 4.97 -20.94
CA LYS A 101 -6.95 5.06 -22.35
C LYS A 101 -5.81 4.75 -23.32
N ILE A 102 -4.60 5.28 -23.08
CA ILE A 102 -3.40 4.98 -23.88
C ILE A 102 -3.09 3.48 -23.83
N LYS A 103 -2.99 2.88 -22.63
CA LYS A 103 -2.77 1.43 -22.47
C LYS A 103 -3.88 0.58 -23.09
N LYS A 104 -5.14 1.04 -23.08
CA LYS A 104 -6.25 0.35 -23.75
C LYS A 104 -6.12 0.45 -25.28
N ARG A 105 -5.78 1.63 -25.82
CA ARG A 105 -5.53 1.82 -27.25
C ARG A 105 -4.35 0.99 -27.74
N GLU A 106 -3.27 0.92 -26.96
CA GLU A 106 -2.08 0.13 -27.25
C GLU A 106 -2.39 -1.38 -27.28
N ARG A 107 -3.15 -1.90 -26.31
CA ARG A 107 -3.65 -3.29 -26.31
C ARG A 107 -4.56 -3.60 -27.49
N VAL A 108 -5.43 -2.67 -27.88
CA VAL A 108 -6.32 -2.84 -29.04
C VAL A 108 -5.53 -2.80 -30.36
N LYS A 109 -4.50 -1.96 -30.47
CA LYS A 109 -3.60 -1.96 -31.63
C LYS A 109 -2.80 -3.27 -31.75
N LEU A 110 -2.27 -3.78 -30.64
CA LEU A 110 -1.58 -5.08 -30.61
C LEU A 110 -2.51 -6.25 -30.95
N ASN A 111 -3.79 -6.18 -30.56
CA ASN A 111 -4.78 -7.20 -30.91
C ASN A 111 -5.35 -7.05 -32.34
N LYS A 112 -5.39 -5.85 -32.91
CA LYS A 112 -5.86 -5.65 -34.31
C LYS A 112 -4.93 -6.34 -35.32
N HIS A 113 -3.62 -6.34 -35.08
CA HIS A 113 -2.67 -7.10 -35.92
C HIS A 113 -2.81 -8.63 -35.81
N LYS A 114 -3.64 -9.16 -34.90
CA LYS A 114 -3.88 -10.60 -34.73
C LYS A 114 -5.28 -11.05 -35.20
N VAL A 115 -6.17 -10.12 -35.54
CA VAL A 115 -7.58 -10.39 -35.90
C VAL A 115 -7.92 -9.94 -37.32
N GLN A 116 -7.02 -9.21 -37.99
CA GLN A 116 -7.22 -8.75 -39.37
C GLN A 116 -6.94 -9.83 -40.45
N ALA A 117 -6.93 -11.11 -40.07
CA ALA A 117 -6.81 -12.24 -40.98
C ALA A 117 -8.06 -13.14 -41.04
N THR A 118 -9.16 -12.84 -40.31
CA THR A 118 -10.24 -13.83 -40.13
C THR A 118 -11.69 -13.31 -40.09
N ILE A 119 -12.02 -12.07 -40.48
CA ILE A 119 -13.44 -11.64 -40.47
C ILE A 119 -13.75 -10.66 -41.62
N GLU A 120 -13.84 -11.19 -42.83
CA GLU A 120 -14.76 -10.70 -43.87
C GLU A 120 -15.90 -11.72 -43.95
N SER A 121 -17.05 -11.43 -43.33
CA SER A 121 -18.38 -11.98 -43.67
C SER A 121 -19.40 -11.64 -42.58
N SER A 122 -20.63 -11.40 -43.05
CA SER A 122 -21.90 -11.26 -42.32
C SER A 122 -22.28 -9.88 -41.77
N GLU A 123 -22.93 -9.13 -42.66
CA GLU A 123 -23.85 -8.03 -42.39
C GLU A 123 -25.20 -8.53 -41.82
N ASP A 124 -25.82 -7.62 -41.07
CA ASP A 124 -27.24 -7.35 -40.84
C ASP A 124 -28.16 -8.37 -40.12
N LYS A 125 -28.74 -7.86 -39.02
CA LYS A 125 -30.16 -8.01 -38.68
C LYS A 125 -30.60 -6.94 -37.67
N GLU A 126 -31.43 -6.02 -38.15
CA GLU A 126 -32.17 -5.04 -37.36
C GLU A 126 -33.18 -5.71 -36.41
N ILE A 127 -33.25 -5.26 -35.16
CA ILE A 127 -34.37 -5.57 -34.26
C ILE A 127 -34.93 -4.25 -33.71
N LYS A 128 -36.21 -4.04 -34.03
CA LYS A 128 -37.07 -2.90 -33.66
C LYS A 128 -37.18 -2.76 -32.14
N VAL A 129 -36.83 -1.58 -31.61
CA VAL A 129 -37.05 -1.20 -30.20
C VAL A 129 -38.34 -0.39 -30.09
N LYS A 130 -39.35 -0.93 -29.39
CA LYS A 130 -40.50 -0.15 -28.91
C LYS A 130 -40.08 0.60 -27.63
N PRO A 131 -40.48 1.87 -27.43
CA PRO A 131 -40.16 2.61 -26.21
C PRO A 131 -40.99 2.08 -25.03
N ALA A 132 -40.31 1.44 -24.07
CA ALA A 132 -40.93 1.03 -22.81
C ALA A 132 -41.14 2.26 -21.92
N VAL A 133 -42.39 2.68 -21.76
CA VAL A 133 -42.80 3.71 -20.80
C VAL A 133 -42.48 3.21 -19.40
N ASN A 134 -41.57 3.90 -18.71
CA ASN A 134 -41.11 3.55 -17.37
C ASN A 134 -42.18 3.89 -16.31
N THR A 135 -43.15 3.01 -16.09
CA THR A 135 -43.92 3.02 -14.85
C THR A 135 -43.10 2.32 -13.77
N ALA A 136 -42.42 3.11 -12.94
CA ALA A 136 -41.60 2.56 -11.87
C ALA A 136 -42.49 1.82 -10.86
N LYS A 137 -42.32 0.50 -10.75
CA LYS A 137 -43.02 -0.32 -9.77
C LYS A 137 -42.68 0.15 -8.34
N PRO A 138 -43.65 0.21 -7.42
CA PRO A 138 -43.42 0.53 -6.02
C PRO A 138 -42.38 -0.41 -5.38
N ILE A 139 -41.42 0.16 -4.64
CA ILE A 139 -40.34 -0.59 -3.96
C ILE A 139 -40.79 -0.87 -2.52
N PHE A 140 -40.75 -2.13 -2.11
CA PHE A 140 -41.14 -2.57 -0.76
C PHE A 140 -39.91 -3.05 0.02
N ASN A 141 -39.90 -2.79 1.33
CA ASN A 141 -38.93 -3.37 2.26
C ASN A 141 -39.25 -4.86 2.55
N ASN A 142 -38.35 -5.55 3.25
CA ASN A 142 -38.55 -6.93 3.73
C ASN A 142 -39.80 -7.11 4.62
N GLU A 143 -40.31 -6.02 5.20
CA GLU A 143 -41.54 -5.98 6.01
C GLU A 143 -42.79 -5.63 5.18
N GLY A 144 -42.71 -5.55 3.85
CA GLY A 144 -43.84 -5.22 2.97
C GLY A 144 -44.25 -3.74 2.97
N LYS A 145 -43.52 -2.87 3.67
CA LYS A 145 -43.76 -1.41 3.68
C LYS A 145 -43.19 -0.75 2.43
N LEU A 146 -43.95 0.16 1.83
CA LEU A 146 -43.51 0.96 0.70
C LEU A 146 -42.39 1.90 1.13
N VAL A 147 -41.24 1.86 0.45
CA VAL A 147 -40.09 2.70 0.77
C VAL A 147 -39.62 3.46 -0.46
N PHE A 148 -39.52 4.78 -0.32
CA PHE A 148 -39.08 5.72 -1.36
C PHE A 148 -37.54 5.74 -1.54
N SER A 149 -36.88 4.60 -1.32
CA SER A 149 -35.46 4.44 -1.56
C SER A 149 -35.23 4.07 -3.03
N LYS A 150 -34.25 4.69 -3.68
CA LYS A 150 -33.84 4.30 -5.05
C LYS A 150 -33.18 2.91 -5.10
N PHE A 151 -32.88 2.33 -3.94
CA PHE A 151 -32.31 1.00 -3.79
C PHE A 151 -33.38 0.02 -3.31
N ASP A 152 -33.59 -1.03 -4.11
CA ASP A 152 -34.40 -2.19 -3.78
C ASP A 152 -33.57 -3.17 -2.95
N PHE A 153 -33.84 -3.24 -1.64
CA PHE A 153 -33.15 -4.13 -0.71
C PHE A 153 -33.74 -5.56 -0.71
N ALA A 154 -34.96 -5.75 -1.22
CA ALA A 154 -35.60 -7.07 -1.27
C ALA A 154 -34.84 -8.00 -2.22
N LYS A 155 -34.36 -7.48 -3.35
CA LYS A 155 -33.57 -8.24 -4.35
C LYS A 155 -32.11 -8.50 -3.98
N LEU A 156 -31.63 -7.99 -2.84
CA LEU A 156 -30.23 -8.17 -2.45
C LEU A 156 -29.93 -9.62 -1.98
N GLY A 157 -30.98 -10.39 -1.66
CA GLY A 157 -30.86 -11.79 -1.25
C GLY A 157 -30.94 -12.82 -2.37
N GLU A 158 -31.70 -12.52 -3.44
CA GLU A 158 -32.09 -13.48 -4.48
C GLU A 158 -31.15 -13.56 -5.69
N ARG A 159 -30.17 -12.65 -5.83
CA ARG A 159 -29.18 -12.80 -6.90
C ARG A 159 -28.43 -14.11 -6.71
N ASP A 160 -28.56 -14.99 -7.71
CA ASP A 160 -27.88 -16.27 -7.89
C ASP A 160 -26.62 -16.35 -7.04
N ARG A 161 -26.76 -16.86 -5.81
CA ARG A 161 -25.63 -17.24 -4.98
C ARG A 161 -25.09 -18.52 -5.59
N VAL A 162 -24.56 -18.45 -6.81
CA VAL A 162 -23.73 -19.51 -7.38
C VAL A 162 -22.70 -19.81 -6.30
N SER A 163 -22.87 -20.98 -5.68
CA SER A 163 -22.44 -21.21 -4.32
C SER A 163 -20.96 -20.82 -4.18
N LYS A 164 -20.64 -19.82 -3.35
CA LYS A 164 -19.22 -19.45 -3.10
C LYS A 164 -18.42 -20.65 -2.60
N SER A 165 -19.12 -21.60 -1.96
CA SER A 165 -18.65 -22.91 -1.57
C SER A 165 -17.97 -23.70 -2.69
N GLN A 166 -18.53 -23.74 -3.91
CA GLN A 166 -17.89 -24.45 -5.04
C GLN A 166 -16.57 -23.80 -5.49
N LYS A 167 -16.33 -22.53 -5.13
CA LYS A 167 -15.12 -21.79 -5.55
C LYS A 167 -14.02 -21.79 -4.49
N ASP A 168 -14.25 -22.40 -3.33
CA ASP A 168 -13.27 -22.45 -2.25
C ASP A 168 -12.11 -23.39 -2.59
N PRO A 169 -10.85 -22.91 -2.60
CA PRO A 169 -9.72 -23.72 -3.07
C PRO A 169 -9.43 -24.93 -2.18
N LYS A 170 -9.86 -24.93 -0.91
CA LYS A 170 -9.77 -26.09 -0.02
C LYS A 170 -10.71 -27.20 -0.45
N LYS A 171 -11.99 -26.87 -0.70
CA LYS A 171 -12.99 -27.84 -1.16
C LYS A 171 -12.65 -28.41 -2.53
N ILE A 172 -12.15 -27.57 -3.44
CA ILE A 172 -11.69 -28.04 -4.76
C ILE A 172 -10.53 -29.03 -4.61
N LEU A 173 -9.57 -28.74 -3.72
CA LEU A 173 -8.45 -29.65 -3.46
C LEU A 173 -8.92 -30.98 -2.86
N ASP A 174 -9.88 -30.96 -1.94
CA ASP A 174 -10.43 -32.17 -1.33
C ASP A 174 -11.25 -32.98 -2.35
N ASN A 175 -12.01 -32.32 -3.22
CA ASN A 175 -12.74 -32.98 -4.31
C ASN A 175 -11.78 -33.67 -5.29
N LEU A 176 -10.67 -33.02 -5.66
CA LEU A 176 -9.65 -33.63 -6.53
C LEU A 176 -9.03 -34.87 -5.88
N LYS A 177 -8.68 -34.79 -4.59
CA LYS A 177 -8.16 -35.96 -3.85
C LYS A 177 -9.17 -37.11 -3.83
N GLN A 178 -10.44 -36.82 -3.55
CA GLN A 178 -11.49 -37.84 -3.56
C GLN A 178 -11.69 -38.46 -4.95
N GLN A 179 -11.52 -37.68 -6.02
CA GLN A 179 -11.54 -38.21 -7.39
C GLN A 179 -10.33 -39.09 -7.68
N GLU A 180 -9.13 -38.67 -7.28
CA GLU A 180 -7.90 -39.46 -7.40
C GLU A 180 -8.01 -40.79 -6.63
N GLU A 181 -8.47 -40.76 -5.38
CA GLU A 181 -8.68 -41.96 -4.55
C GLU A 181 -9.70 -42.92 -5.18
N LYS A 182 -10.80 -42.41 -5.75
CA LYS A 182 -11.77 -43.24 -6.46
C LYS A 182 -11.17 -43.89 -7.71
N LEU A 183 -10.36 -43.16 -8.46
CA LEU A 183 -9.67 -43.69 -9.63
C LEU A 183 -8.59 -44.71 -9.26
N GLN A 184 -7.91 -44.53 -8.13
CA GLN A 184 -6.95 -45.51 -7.60
C GLN A 184 -7.64 -46.80 -7.18
N LYS A 185 -8.72 -46.72 -6.39
CA LYS A 185 -9.52 -47.89 -6.00
C LYS A 185 -10.09 -48.65 -7.19
N LEU A 186 -10.51 -47.92 -8.23
CA LEU A 186 -10.98 -48.54 -9.48
C LEU A 186 -9.83 -49.17 -10.27
N ALA A 187 -8.64 -48.59 -10.27
CA ALA A 187 -7.48 -49.15 -10.96
C ALA A 187 -6.97 -50.44 -10.30
N GLU A 188 -7.13 -50.59 -8.98
CA GLU A 188 -6.83 -51.82 -8.24
C GLU A 188 -7.76 -52.98 -8.62
N VAL A 189 -9.02 -52.68 -8.98
CA VAL A 189 -10.02 -53.68 -9.39
C VAL A 189 -9.95 -53.94 -10.90
N ASP A 190 -10.07 -52.88 -11.71
CA ASP A 190 -10.15 -52.91 -13.17
C ASP A 190 -9.35 -51.74 -13.79
N SER A 191 -8.10 -52.00 -14.19
CA SER A 191 -7.22 -50.97 -14.76
C SER A 191 -7.75 -50.35 -16.06
N GLU A 192 -8.38 -51.14 -16.94
CA GLU A 192 -8.90 -50.67 -18.23
C GLU A 192 -10.04 -49.65 -18.04
N LYS A 193 -11.02 -49.99 -17.19
CA LYS A 193 -12.14 -49.09 -16.86
C LYS A 193 -11.66 -47.80 -16.19
N ALA A 194 -10.63 -47.89 -15.36
CA ALA A 194 -10.03 -46.71 -14.73
C ALA A 194 -9.38 -45.77 -15.75
N ASN A 195 -8.72 -46.31 -16.79
CA ASN A 195 -8.12 -45.53 -17.86
C ASN A 195 -9.19 -44.87 -18.75
N GLU A 196 -10.24 -45.58 -19.13
CA GLU A 196 -11.37 -44.98 -19.85
C GLU A 196 -12.03 -43.83 -19.07
N LEU A 197 -12.20 -43.98 -17.75
CA LEU A 197 -12.76 -42.93 -16.91
C LEU A 197 -11.83 -41.71 -16.82
N LYS A 198 -10.52 -41.91 -16.75
CA LYS A 198 -9.53 -40.83 -16.81
C LYS A 198 -9.60 -40.08 -18.13
N GLU A 199 -9.70 -40.79 -19.25
CA GLU A 199 -9.83 -40.20 -20.58
C GLU A 199 -11.14 -39.41 -20.71
N LYS A 200 -12.28 -39.99 -20.32
CA LYS A 200 -13.58 -39.31 -20.31
C LYS A 200 -13.55 -38.04 -19.46
N ALA A 201 -12.90 -38.09 -18.29
CA ALA A 201 -12.73 -36.91 -17.43
C ALA A 201 -11.83 -35.84 -18.07
N ALA A 202 -10.75 -36.25 -18.75
CA ALA A 202 -9.86 -35.34 -19.47
C ALA A 202 -10.59 -34.64 -20.63
N TRP A 203 -11.32 -35.39 -21.45
CA TRP A 203 -12.13 -34.83 -22.53
C TRP A 203 -13.23 -33.87 -22.03
N LYS A 204 -13.91 -34.23 -20.93
CA LYS A 204 -14.88 -33.34 -20.29
C LYS A 204 -14.25 -32.02 -19.85
N ASN A 205 -13.06 -32.07 -19.25
CA ASN A 205 -12.34 -30.86 -18.82
C ASN A 205 -11.95 -29.99 -20.03
N ILE A 206 -11.46 -30.60 -21.12
CA ILE A 206 -11.14 -29.88 -22.36
C ILE A 206 -12.39 -29.20 -22.92
N LEU A 207 -13.52 -29.91 -22.97
CA LEU A 207 -14.78 -29.36 -23.45
C LEU A 207 -15.26 -28.17 -22.60
N GLN A 208 -15.23 -28.30 -21.27
CA GLN A 208 -15.59 -27.21 -20.34
C GLN A 208 -14.67 -25.99 -20.51
N LYS A 209 -13.37 -26.22 -20.71
CA LYS A 209 -12.41 -25.14 -21.01
C LYS A 209 -12.73 -24.45 -22.33
N ALA A 210 -13.14 -25.20 -23.36
CA ALA A 210 -13.54 -24.66 -24.66
C ALA A 210 -14.86 -23.88 -24.60
N GLU A 211 -15.81 -24.32 -23.78
CA GLU A 211 -17.07 -23.61 -23.48
C GLU A 211 -16.81 -22.26 -22.75
N GLY A 212 -15.63 -22.11 -22.14
CA GLY A 212 -15.20 -20.92 -21.41
C GLY A 212 -15.37 -21.03 -19.90
N GLU A 213 -15.68 -22.22 -19.38
CA GLU A 213 -15.71 -22.49 -17.95
C GLU A 213 -14.27 -22.51 -17.37
N LYS A 214 -14.09 -21.85 -16.23
CA LYS A 214 -12.78 -21.77 -15.55
C LYS A 214 -12.56 -22.98 -14.64
N VAL A 215 -12.17 -24.09 -15.24
CA VAL A 215 -11.84 -25.33 -14.52
C VAL A 215 -10.52 -25.15 -13.74
N LYS A 216 -10.46 -25.61 -12.48
CA LYS A 216 -9.35 -25.38 -11.54
C LYS A 216 -8.83 -26.69 -10.97
N ASP A 217 -8.09 -27.44 -11.79
CA ASP A 217 -7.72 -28.81 -11.43
C ASP A 217 -6.28 -28.95 -10.93
N ASP A 218 -5.47 -27.89 -10.98
CA ASP A 218 -4.06 -27.96 -10.60
C ASP A 218 -3.87 -27.96 -9.06
N PRO A 219 -3.43 -29.09 -8.45
CA PRO A 219 -3.31 -29.19 -6.99
C PRO A 219 -2.23 -28.27 -6.43
N THR A 220 -1.17 -28.02 -7.21
CA THR A 220 -0.06 -27.13 -6.81
C THR A 220 -0.50 -25.67 -6.72
N LEU A 221 -1.33 -25.21 -7.67
CA LEU A 221 -1.88 -23.85 -7.68
C LEU A 221 -2.94 -23.67 -6.58
N LEU A 222 -3.77 -24.68 -6.32
CA LEU A 222 -4.73 -24.67 -5.23
C LEU A 222 -4.04 -24.54 -3.88
N LYS A 223 -2.99 -25.34 -3.62
CA LYS A 223 -2.14 -25.23 -2.42
C LYS A 223 -1.53 -23.83 -2.28
N LYS A 224 -1.00 -23.25 -3.36
CA LYS A 224 -0.46 -21.88 -3.37
C LYS A 224 -1.55 -20.84 -3.05
N SER A 225 -2.76 -21.02 -3.58
CA SER A 225 -3.90 -20.15 -3.32
C SER A 225 -4.30 -20.19 -1.83
N ILE A 226 -4.37 -21.38 -1.24
CA ILE A 226 -4.64 -21.58 0.19
C ILE A 226 -3.59 -20.84 1.03
N LYS A 227 -2.29 -21.05 0.75
CA LYS A 227 -1.20 -20.34 1.45
C LYS A 227 -1.32 -18.82 1.35
N LYS A 228 -1.68 -18.28 0.17
CA LYS A 228 -1.92 -16.84 -0.01
C LYS A 228 -3.11 -16.34 0.82
N MET A 229 -4.20 -17.11 0.89
CA MET A 229 -5.35 -16.76 1.72
C MET A 229 -4.99 -16.75 3.21
N GLU A 230 -4.25 -17.75 3.68
CA GLU A 230 -3.78 -17.84 5.06
C GLU A 230 -2.82 -16.71 5.40
N HIS A 231 -1.88 -16.37 4.50
CA HIS A 231 -1.00 -15.23 4.68
C HIS A 231 -1.78 -13.91 4.79
N LYS A 232 -2.78 -13.69 3.93
CA LYS A 232 -3.67 -12.51 4.03
C LYS A 232 -4.38 -12.44 5.37
N LYS A 233 -4.89 -13.57 5.88
CA LYS A 233 -5.53 -13.64 7.20
C LYS A 233 -4.53 -13.31 8.31
N LYS A 234 -3.33 -13.89 8.30
CA LYS A 234 -2.25 -13.59 9.26
C LYS A 234 -1.88 -12.09 9.26
N VAL A 235 -1.72 -11.48 8.09
CA VAL A 235 -1.42 -10.04 7.99
C VAL A 235 -2.58 -9.20 8.52
N SER A 236 -3.82 -9.57 8.23
CA SER A 236 -5.01 -8.87 8.74
C SER A 236 -5.10 -8.97 10.27
N GLN A 237 -4.83 -10.17 10.81
CA GLN A 237 -4.81 -10.43 12.24
C GLN A 237 -3.74 -9.57 12.93
N LYS A 238 -2.48 -9.60 12.48
CA LYS A 238 -1.41 -8.75 13.02
C LYS A 238 -1.75 -7.26 12.99
N LYS A 239 -2.37 -6.79 11.90
CA LYS A 239 -2.83 -5.39 11.79
C LYS A 239 -3.93 -5.07 12.80
N TRP A 240 -4.84 -6.00 13.06
CA TRP A 240 -5.90 -5.83 14.04
C TRP A 240 -5.36 -5.82 15.47
N GLU A 241 -4.47 -6.76 15.80
CA GLU A 241 -3.75 -6.81 17.08
C GLU A 241 -2.97 -5.51 17.31
N GLY A 242 -2.22 -5.03 16.32
CA GLY A 242 -1.50 -3.75 16.42
C GLY A 242 -2.42 -2.54 16.62
N ARG A 243 -3.63 -2.55 16.04
CA ARG A 243 -4.64 -1.51 16.30
C ARG A 243 -5.14 -1.55 17.74
N ILE A 244 -5.46 -2.74 18.25
CA ILE A 244 -5.90 -2.93 19.64
C ILE A 244 -4.80 -2.47 20.61
N GLN A 245 -3.56 -2.89 20.39
CA GLN A 245 -2.42 -2.49 21.21
C GLN A 245 -2.22 -0.97 21.19
N ASN A 246 -2.29 -0.33 20.02
CA ASN A 246 -2.18 1.12 19.92
C ASN A 246 -3.31 1.84 20.68
N VAL A 247 -4.55 1.36 20.57
CA VAL A 247 -5.69 1.92 21.32
C VAL A 247 -5.47 1.76 22.81
N GLN A 248 -5.00 0.59 23.27
CA GLN A 248 -4.73 0.35 24.69
C GLN A 248 -3.61 1.25 25.21
N LYS A 249 -2.49 1.34 24.47
CA LYS A 249 -1.38 2.24 24.79
C LYS A 249 -1.84 3.69 24.88
N GLN A 250 -2.65 4.17 23.94
CA GLN A 250 -3.17 5.53 23.98
C GLN A 250 -4.09 5.79 25.19
N LYS A 251 -4.89 4.79 25.60
CA LYS A 251 -5.69 4.89 26.82
C LYS A 251 -4.80 4.98 28.05
N GLU A 252 -3.81 4.11 28.14
CA GLU A 252 -2.85 4.07 29.24
C GLU A 252 -2.01 5.35 29.33
N ASP A 253 -1.44 5.82 28.22
CA ASP A 253 -0.67 7.07 28.15
C ASP A 253 -1.49 8.27 28.65
N ARG A 254 -2.78 8.34 28.28
CA ARG A 254 -3.68 9.41 28.77
C ARG A 254 -3.93 9.29 30.28
N GLN A 255 -4.13 8.07 30.79
CA GLN A 255 -4.32 7.85 32.22
C GLN A 255 -3.06 8.13 33.01
N ASN A 256 -1.89 7.74 32.52
CA ASN A 256 -0.59 8.01 33.13
C ASN A 256 -0.33 9.52 33.19
N LYS A 257 -0.54 10.25 32.10
CA LYS A 257 -0.47 11.73 32.10
C LYS A 257 -1.43 12.36 33.12
N ARG A 258 -2.65 11.83 33.26
CA ARG A 258 -3.61 12.31 34.26
C ARG A 258 -3.10 12.04 35.68
N ARG A 259 -2.60 10.84 35.96
CA ARG A 259 -2.03 10.45 37.27
C ARG A 259 -0.82 11.31 37.62
N GLU A 260 0.08 11.55 36.68
CA GLU A 260 1.25 12.41 36.83
C GLU A 260 0.83 13.85 37.17
N ASN A 261 -0.11 14.42 36.41
CA ASN A 261 -0.61 15.77 36.66
C ASN A 261 -1.29 15.90 38.04
N ILE A 262 -2.08 14.91 38.45
CA ILE A 262 -2.70 14.86 39.78
C ILE A 262 -1.63 14.77 40.87
N SER A 263 -0.63 13.90 40.68
CA SER A 263 0.50 13.73 41.62
C SER A 263 1.29 15.04 41.75
N LYS A 264 1.61 15.69 40.63
CA LYS A 264 2.28 16.99 40.59
C LYS A 264 1.47 18.05 41.34
N LYS A 265 0.16 18.15 41.09
CA LYS A 265 -0.72 19.09 41.81
C LYS A 265 -0.80 18.80 43.31
N LYS A 266 -0.81 17.53 43.72
CA LYS A 266 -0.75 17.13 45.14
C LYS A 266 0.60 17.54 45.77
N LYS A 267 1.73 17.28 45.10
CA LYS A 267 3.07 17.68 45.57
C LYS A 267 3.20 19.19 45.68
N GLU A 268 2.74 19.94 44.67
CA GLU A 268 2.73 21.41 44.69
C GLU A 268 1.89 21.98 45.83
N LYS A 269 0.71 21.41 46.11
CA LYS A 269 -0.11 21.79 47.27
C LYS A 269 0.64 21.57 48.58
N LYS A 270 1.24 20.39 48.77
CA LYS A 270 2.05 20.09 49.97
C LYS A 270 3.24 21.06 50.10
N ALA A 271 3.96 21.29 49.01
CA ALA A 271 5.09 22.23 48.99
C ALA A 271 4.66 23.67 49.31
N LYS A 272 3.49 24.13 48.83
CA LYS A 272 2.95 25.44 49.19
C LYS A 272 2.64 25.55 50.68
N VAL A 273 2.03 24.51 51.28
CA VAL A 273 1.75 24.47 52.73
C VAL A 273 3.05 24.52 53.53
N VAL A 274 4.05 23.71 53.17
CA VAL A 274 5.37 23.72 53.82
C VAL A 274 6.03 25.09 53.70
N LYS A 275 6.08 25.68 52.49
CA LYS A 275 6.63 27.03 52.28
C LYS A 275 5.91 28.10 53.12
N ALA A 276 4.59 28.02 53.26
CA ALA A 276 3.83 28.95 54.09
C ALA A 276 4.13 28.77 55.59
N ALA A 277 4.35 27.55 56.05
CA ALA A 277 4.71 27.25 57.44
C ALA A 277 6.13 27.73 57.79
N VAL A 278 7.09 27.55 56.87
CA VAL A 278 8.46 28.06 56.98
C VAL A 278 8.47 29.59 57.07
N LYS A 279 7.72 30.27 56.19
CA LYS A 279 7.59 31.75 56.24
C LYS A 279 7.00 32.26 57.55
N ARG A 280 6.20 31.45 58.25
CA ARG A 280 5.60 31.79 59.54
C ARG A 280 6.46 31.35 60.74
N GLY A 281 7.66 30.81 60.49
CA GLY A 281 8.56 30.32 61.54
C GLY A 281 8.09 29.05 62.26
N ARG A 282 7.02 28.38 61.79
CA ARG A 282 6.47 27.16 62.42
C ARG A 282 7.19 25.88 62.00
N VAL A 283 8.00 25.94 60.96
CA VAL A 283 8.80 24.82 60.47
C VAL A 283 10.22 25.32 60.34
N VAL A 284 11.10 24.80 61.20
CA VAL A 284 12.55 24.90 61.04
C VAL A 284 12.93 23.78 60.07
N ILE A 285 13.52 24.16 58.94
CA ILE A 285 14.10 23.21 57.97
C ILE A 285 15.44 22.75 58.53
#